data_AF-A0A1E4T2P7-F1
#
_entry.id   AF-A0A1E4T2P7-F1
#
_cell.length_a   1.000
_cell.length_b   1.000
_cell.length_c   1.000
_cell.angle_alpha   90.00
_cell.angle_beta   90.00
_cell.angle_gamma   90.00
#
_symmetry.space_group_name_H-M   'P 1'
#
loop_
_entity.id
_entity.type
_entity.pdbx_description
1 polymer ?
#
loop_
_entity_poly.entity_id
_entity_poly.type
_entity_poly.pdbx_seq_one_letter_code
_entity_poly.pdbx_strand_id
1 'polypeptide(L)'
;MPVEYTVARYNNTQKYLLISNGIRCFAWFSVNLRFLVLFPLTGIRFLPGGIADFYIFVNLTTILIDLFDYISIFRKIPDGSHVSKPQKFNLICVLLTRLLITFILLNYPKVAKNVCFPILIFTTSLVEFIRYLVNFYKVRTFGGSVYWLNLIKKLSIFFIYPILISSEFGILFLSLQLIKTELGYYSDLIDYDVWVGDLIELIVKIPTQLAKNNVPKPIEIEAIKEKKI
;
A
#
# COMPACT_ATOMS: atom_id res chain seq x y z
N MET A 1 40.77 21.34 34.27
CA MET A 1 40.69 19.87 34.29
C MET A 1 40.46 19.42 32.84
N PRO A 2 41.39 18.65 32.23
CA PRO A 2 41.16 18.11 30.90
C PRO A 2 40.02 17.09 30.96
N VAL A 3 39.01 17.28 30.12
CA VAL A 3 37.90 16.33 29.96
C VAL A 3 38.48 15.12 29.24
N GLU A 4 38.72 14.04 29.99
CA GLU A 4 39.11 12.75 29.44
C GLU A 4 37.96 12.23 28.57
N TYR A 5 38.11 12.33 27.25
CA TYR A 5 37.18 11.72 26.31
C TYR A 5 37.36 10.20 26.39
N THR A 6 36.63 9.57 27.30
CA THR A 6 36.49 8.11 27.31
C THR A 6 35.88 7.69 25.97
N VAL A 7 36.70 7.06 25.12
CA VAL A 7 36.25 6.51 23.85
C VAL A 7 35.23 5.42 24.18
N ALA A 8 33.94 5.73 24.05
CA ALA A 8 32.87 4.80 24.33
C ALA A 8 33.06 3.55 23.46
N ARG A 9 33.35 2.41 24.09
CA ARG A 9 33.66 1.16 23.40
C ARG A 9 32.36 0.55 22.88
N TYR A 10 32.05 0.80 21.60
CA TYR A 10 30.86 0.23 20.97
C TYR A 10 30.94 -1.30 20.88
N ASN A 11 29.85 -1.98 21.24
CA ASN A 11 29.69 -3.41 21.02
C ASN A 11 29.57 -3.70 19.51
N ASN A 12 29.96 -4.89 19.06
CA ASN A 12 29.94 -5.25 17.62
C ASN A 12 28.53 -5.11 17.01
N THR A 13 27.49 -5.45 17.76
CA THR A 13 26.09 -5.25 17.35
C THR A 13 25.74 -3.77 17.18
N GLN A 14 26.23 -2.90 18.07
CA GLN A 14 26.00 -1.46 17.96
C GLN A 14 26.73 -0.86 16.76
N LYS A 15 27.97 -1.28 16.51
CA LYS A 15 28.73 -0.87 15.31
C LYS A 15 27.99 -1.26 14.04
N TYR A 16 27.51 -2.50 13.96
CA TYR A 16 26.71 -2.97 12.85
C TYR A 16 25.43 -2.14 12.67
N LEU A 17 24.64 -1.93 13.73
CA LEU A 17 23.43 -1.12 13.68
C LEU A 17 23.70 0.34 13.29
N LEU A 18 24.82 0.90 13.72
CA LEU A 18 25.19 2.27 13.39
C LEU A 18 25.52 2.40 11.89
N ILE A 19 26.31 1.46 11.35
CA ILE A 19 26.64 1.42 9.92
C ILE A 19 25.38 1.15 9.08
N SER A 20 24.57 0.16 9.44
CA SER A 20 23.40 -0.21 8.67
C SER A 20 22.32 0.87 8.69
N ASN A 21 22.08 1.54 9.82
CA ASN A 21 21.17 2.70 9.86
C ASN A 21 21.74 3.89 9.07
N GLY A 22 23.06 4.11 9.10
CA GLY A 22 23.72 5.14 8.31
C GLY A 22 23.55 4.93 6.80
N ILE A 23 23.79 3.71 6.31
CA ILE A 23 23.60 3.34 4.90
C ILE A 23 22.13 3.53 4.48
N ARG A 24 21.18 3.07 5.31
CA ARG A 24 19.75 3.22 5.02
C ARG A 24 19.31 4.68 5.01
N CYS A 25 19.79 5.49 5.96
CA CYS A 25 19.54 6.92 6.01
C CYS A 25 20.07 7.62 4.74
N PHE A 26 21.31 7.30 4.34
CA PHE A 26 21.91 7.85 3.12
C PHE A 26 21.15 7.43 1.86
N ALA A 27 20.73 6.17 1.75
CA ALA A 27 19.95 5.68 0.62
C ALA A 27 18.62 6.46 0.47
N TRP A 28 17.87 6.63 1.55
CA TRP A 28 16.62 7.40 1.52
C TRP A 28 16.81 8.90 1.29
N PHE A 29 17.91 9.46 1.81
CA PHE A 29 18.31 10.83 1.48
C PHE A 29 18.59 10.98 -0.02
N SER A 30 19.30 10.02 -0.62
CA SER A 30 19.59 10.05 -2.06
C SER A 30 18.33 9.95 -2.92
N VAL A 31 17.30 9.20 -2.49
CA VAL A 31 15.99 9.15 -3.16
C VAL A 31 15.32 10.53 -3.12
N ASN A 32 15.30 11.18 -1.96
CA ASN A 32 14.76 12.55 -1.82
C ASN A 32 15.52 13.55 -2.70
N LEU A 33 16.85 13.50 -2.71
CA LEU A 33 17.67 14.39 -3.52
C LEU A 33 17.38 14.20 -5.02
N ARG A 34 17.34 12.94 -5.47
CA ARG A 34 17.00 12.60 -6.85
C ARG A 34 15.58 13.04 -7.21
N PHE A 35 14.63 12.92 -6.29
CA PHE A 35 13.26 13.42 -6.46
C PHE A 35 13.23 14.95 -6.63
N LEU A 36 13.92 15.69 -5.76
CA LEU A 36 13.96 17.16 -5.81
C LEU A 36 14.62 17.69 -7.08
N VAL A 37 15.58 16.96 -7.66
CA VAL A 37 16.21 17.31 -8.94
C VAL A 37 15.32 16.94 -10.12
N LEU A 38 14.74 15.73 -10.13
CA LEU A 38 13.96 15.24 -11.27
C LEU A 38 12.57 15.89 -11.35
N PHE A 39 11.91 16.11 -10.23
CA PHE A 39 10.54 16.65 -10.20
C PHE A 39 10.37 17.96 -10.99
N PRO A 40 11.19 19.02 -10.78
CA PRO A 40 11.09 20.24 -11.58
C PRO A 40 11.58 20.06 -13.03
N LEU A 41 12.46 19.10 -13.29
CA LEU A 41 13.08 18.92 -14.61
C LEU A 41 12.20 18.14 -15.59
N THR A 42 11.56 17.06 -15.13
CA THR A 42 10.80 16.13 -15.98
C THR A 42 9.29 16.32 -15.86
N GLY A 43 8.83 16.98 -14.79
CA GLY A 43 7.42 17.03 -14.43
C GLY A 43 6.83 15.64 -14.12
N ILE A 44 5.52 15.60 -13.90
CA ILE A 44 4.79 14.40 -13.43
C ILE A 44 4.80 13.27 -14.48
N ARG A 45 4.77 13.61 -15.77
CA ARG A 45 4.58 12.64 -16.87
C ARG A 45 5.78 11.73 -17.08
N PHE A 46 6.99 12.23 -16.87
CA PHE A 46 8.24 11.51 -17.12
C PHE A 46 8.98 11.10 -15.84
N LEU A 47 8.48 11.53 -14.67
CA LEU A 47 9.02 11.14 -13.38
C LEU A 47 9.15 9.62 -13.19
N PRO A 48 8.16 8.78 -13.58
CA PRO A 48 8.23 7.33 -13.34
C PRO A 48 9.45 6.66 -13.97
N GLY A 49 9.80 7.02 -15.22
CA GLY A 49 10.95 6.43 -15.90
C GLY A 49 12.30 6.81 -15.28
N GLY A 50 12.37 7.96 -14.59
CA GLY A 50 13.61 8.43 -13.98
C GLY A 50 13.82 7.98 -12.54
N ILE A 51 12.75 7.82 -11.74
CA ILE A 51 12.88 7.60 -10.29
C ILE A 51 12.28 6.27 -9.80
N ALA A 52 11.33 5.67 -10.50
CA ALA A 52 10.62 4.48 -10.01
C ALA A 52 11.57 3.32 -9.73
N ASP A 53 12.46 3.02 -10.68
CA ASP A 53 13.42 1.92 -10.55
C ASP A 53 14.37 2.12 -9.36
N PHE A 54 14.85 3.35 -9.18
CA PHE A 54 15.73 3.70 -8.07
C PHE A 54 14.99 3.59 -6.72
N TYR A 55 13.76 4.10 -6.66
CA TYR A 55 12.92 3.98 -5.49
C TYR A 55 12.65 2.51 -5.13
N ILE A 56 12.25 1.69 -6.11
CA ILE A 56 11.98 0.26 -5.93
C ILE A 56 13.23 -0.45 -5.42
N PHE A 57 14.40 -0.18 -6.01
CA PHE A 57 15.66 -0.76 -5.58
C PHE A 57 16.01 -0.42 -4.12
N VAL A 58 15.92 0.86 -3.74
CA VAL A 58 16.18 1.30 -2.35
C VAL A 58 15.13 0.72 -1.40
N ASN A 59 13.87 0.67 -1.82
CA ASN A 59 12.78 0.12 -1.03
C ASN A 59 12.98 -1.37 -0.74
N LEU A 60 13.26 -2.17 -1.77
CA LEU A 60 13.53 -3.61 -1.64
C LEU A 60 14.78 -3.89 -0.80
N THR A 61 15.87 -3.16 -1.05
CA THR A 61 17.12 -3.32 -0.30
C THR A 61 16.91 -3.03 1.18
N THR A 62 16.20 -1.96 1.53
CA THR A 62 15.92 -1.62 2.93
C THR A 62 14.96 -2.60 3.59
N ILE A 63 13.98 -3.15 2.86
CA ILE A 63 13.12 -4.25 3.34
C ILE A 63 13.95 -5.49 3.69
N LEU A 64 14.88 -5.89 2.82
CA LEU A 64 15.75 -7.04 3.06
C LEU A 64 16.65 -6.84 4.29
N ILE A 65 17.21 -5.64 4.46
CA ILE A 65 18.01 -5.31 5.65
C ILE A 65 17.14 -5.32 6.91
N ASP A 66 15.94 -4.73 6.88
CA ASP A 66 15.03 -4.71 8.03
C ASP A 66 14.61 -6.14 8.45
N LEU A 67 14.35 -7.02 7.48
CA LEU A 67 14.08 -8.44 7.70
C LEU A 67 15.29 -9.18 8.30
N PHE A 68 16.48 -8.96 7.73
CA PHE A 68 17.72 -9.57 8.22
C PHE A 68 18.04 -9.13 9.65
N ASP A 69 17.92 -7.83 9.96
CA ASP A 69 18.13 -7.28 11.30
C ASP A 69 17.14 -7.90 12.30
N TYR A 70 15.88 -8.05 11.91
CA TYR A 70 14.86 -8.65 12.76
C TYR A 70 15.15 -10.12 13.07
N ILE A 71 15.49 -10.92 12.05
CA ILE A 71 15.77 -12.36 12.18
C ILE A 71 17.07 -12.61 12.95
N SER A 72 18.13 -11.88 12.65
CA SER A 72 19.47 -12.11 13.19
C SER A 72 19.68 -11.50 14.58
N ILE A 73 19.14 -10.30 14.82
CA ILE A 73 19.42 -9.52 16.04
C ILE A 73 18.19 -9.52 16.96
N PHE A 74 17.08 -8.94 16.53
CA PHE A 74 15.96 -8.64 17.43
C PHE A 74 15.23 -9.89 17.94
N ARG A 75 15.23 -10.99 17.19
CA ARG A 75 14.70 -12.28 17.64
C ARG A 75 15.48 -12.86 18.83
N LYS A 76 16.78 -12.58 18.95
CA LYS A 76 17.67 -13.17 19.97
C LYS A 76 17.78 -12.34 21.25
N ILE A 77 17.33 -11.10 21.22
CA ILE A 77 17.36 -10.23 22.39
C ILE A 77 16.28 -10.73 23.38
N PRO A 78 16.56 -10.92 24.68
CA PRO A 78 15.54 -11.29 25.67
C PRO A 78 14.56 -10.13 25.94
N ASP A 79 13.30 -10.46 26.19
CA ASP A 79 12.27 -9.48 26.60
C ASP A 79 12.63 -8.92 27.97
N GLY A 80 13.09 -7.66 28.04
CA GLY A 80 13.59 -7.02 29.27
C GLY A 80 14.88 -6.20 29.11
N SER A 81 15.55 -6.28 27.96
CA SER A 81 16.74 -5.44 27.70
C SER A 81 16.38 -3.96 27.53
N HIS A 82 17.31 -3.04 27.87
CA HIS A 82 17.20 -1.59 27.62
C HIS A 82 17.03 -1.19 26.13
N VAL A 83 17.09 -2.16 25.21
CA VAL A 83 16.89 -1.95 23.78
C VAL A 83 15.41 -2.15 23.44
N SER A 84 14.74 -1.06 23.10
CA SER A 84 13.35 -1.08 22.60
C SER A 84 13.25 -1.92 21.33
N LYS A 85 12.52 -3.03 21.40
CA LYS A 85 12.25 -3.92 20.27
C LYS A 85 11.09 -3.38 19.43
N PRO A 86 11.16 -3.50 18.10
CA PRO A 86 9.98 -3.26 17.26
C PRO A 86 8.93 -4.33 17.54
N GLN A 87 7.66 -3.91 17.67
CA GLN A 87 6.53 -4.83 17.80
C GLN A 87 6.39 -5.67 16.53
N LYS A 88 6.32 -7.00 16.67
CA LYS A 88 6.30 -7.95 15.54
C LYS A 88 5.21 -7.64 14.53
N PHE A 89 4.01 -7.36 15.03
CA PHE A 89 2.84 -7.06 14.20
C PHE A 89 3.05 -5.80 13.35
N ASN A 90 3.48 -4.70 13.97
CA ASN A 90 3.73 -3.46 13.25
C ASN A 90 4.80 -3.61 12.18
N LEU A 91 5.85 -4.39 12.46
CA LEU A 91 6.90 -4.68 11.48
C LEU A 91 6.35 -5.44 10.28
N ILE A 92 5.55 -6.49 10.51
CA ILE A 92 4.93 -7.27 9.43
C ILE A 92 4.00 -6.39 8.59
N CYS A 93 3.14 -5.59 9.22
CA CYS A 93 2.24 -4.68 8.49
C CYS A 93 3.01 -3.71 7.60
N VAL A 94 4.05 -3.03 8.13
CA VAL A 94 4.86 -2.08 7.37
C VAL A 94 5.61 -2.76 6.22
N LEU A 95 6.11 -3.98 6.42
CA LEU A 95 6.77 -4.71 5.35
C LEU A 95 5.79 -5.13 4.25
N LEU A 96 4.62 -5.62 4.63
CA LEU A 96 3.57 -6.01 3.67
C LEU A 96 3.07 -4.83 2.87
N THR A 97 2.84 -3.66 3.49
CA THR A 97 2.40 -2.47 2.74
C THR A 97 3.46 -2.04 1.72
N ARG A 98 4.73 -2.01 2.12
CA ARG A 98 5.83 -1.61 1.21
C ARG A 98 6.04 -2.62 0.08
N LEU A 99 5.91 -3.92 0.35
CA LEU A 99 5.97 -4.96 -0.68
C LEU A 99 4.78 -4.85 -1.64
N LEU A 100 3.57 -4.62 -1.12
CA LEU A 100 2.36 -4.44 -1.93
C LEU A 100 2.50 -3.25 -2.89
N ILE A 101 2.97 -2.10 -2.40
CA ILE A 101 3.19 -0.92 -3.23
C ILE A 101 4.26 -1.19 -4.29
N THR A 102 5.34 -1.89 -3.93
CA THR A 102 6.39 -2.28 -4.89
C THR A 102 5.81 -3.18 -5.99
N PHE A 103 5.00 -4.15 -5.61
CA PHE A 103 4.31 -5.05 -6.54
C PHE A 103 3.37 -4.29 -7.47
N ILE A 104 2.58 -3.34 -6.96
CA ILE A 104 1.69 -2.51 -7.77
C ILE A 104 2.49 -1.69 -8.79
N LEU A 105 3.59 -1.07 -8.38
CA LEU A 105 4.41 -0.25 -9.27
C LEU A 105 5.08 -1.06 -10.39
N LEU A 106 5.49 -2.30 -10.11
CA LEU A 106 6.08 -3.19 -11.12
C LEU A 106 5.05 -3.69 -12.13
N ASN A 107 3.85 -4.08 -11.68
CA ASN A 107 2.84 -4.65 -12.57
C ASN A 107 2.02 -3.58 -13.31
N TYR A 108 1.81 -2.41 -12.70
CA TYR A 108 0.94 -1.35 -13.24
C TYR A 108 1.69 -0.02 -13.38
N PRO A 109 2.66 0.09 -14.32
CA PRO A 109 3.46 1.31 -14.50
C PRO A 109 2.62 2.53 -14.90
N LYS A 110 1.40 2.33 -15.43
CA LYS A 110 0.45 3.40 -15.73
C LYS A 110 -0.01 4.15 -14.47
N VAL A 111 -0.07 3.48 -13.30
CA VAL A 111 -0.43 4.11 -12.02
C VAL A 111 0.57 5.21 -11.65
N ALA A 112 1.85 5.03 -12.00
CA ALA A 112 2.91 5.96 -11.66
C ALA A 112 2.79 7.33 -12.35
N LYS A 113 1.95 7.46 -13.39
CA LYS A 113 1.71 8.75 -14.08
C LYS A 113 0.78 9.70 -13.31
N ASN A 114 0.17 9.24 -12.22
CA ASN A 114 -0.77 10.03 -11.43
C ASN A 114 -0.05 10.84 -10.34
N VAL A 115 -0.72 11.89 -9.86
CA VAL A 115 -0.22 12.80 -8.80
C VAL A 115 0.06 12.06 -7.48
N CYS A 116 -0.63 10.94 -7.23
CA CYS A 116 -0.39 10.13 -6.04
C CYS A 116 1.03 9.54 -5.99
N PHE A 117 1.65 9.27 -7.14
CA PHE A 117 2.99 8.68 -7.23
C PHE A 117 4.12 9.57 -6.71
N PRO A 118 4.29 10.84 -7.17
CA PRO A 118 5.30 11.73 -6.61
C PRO A 118 5.07 12.00 -5.13
N ILE A 119 3.81 12.13 -4.68
CA ILE A 119 3.48 12.32 -3.27
C ILE A 119 3.91 11.11 -2.46
N LEU A 120 3.63 9.89 -2.93
CA LEU A 120 4.05 8.65 -2.28
C LEU A 120 5.58 8.58 -2.17
N ILE A 121 6.31 8.80 -3.26
CA ILE A 121 7.78 8.74 -3.21
C ILE A 121 8.35 9.76 -2.22
N PHE A 122 7.86 11.00 -2.29
CA PHE A 122 8.33 12.06 -1.41
C PHE A 122 8.04 11.75 0.05
N THR A 123 6.79 11.40 0.38
CA THR A 123 6.39 11.12 1.76
C THR A 123 7.05 9.86 2.32
N THR A 124 7.08 8.75 1.56
CA THR A 124 7.77 7.52 1.99
C THR A 124 9.24 7.79 2.26
N SER A 125 9.93 8.44 1.32
CA SER A 125 11.36 8.68 1.46
C SER A 125 11.68 9.62 2.63
N LEU A 126 10.83 10.61 2.91
CA LEU A 126 10.99 11.52 4.04
C LEU A 126 10.72 10.81 5.39
N VAL A 127 9.64 10.03 5.50
CA VAL A 127 9.35 9.23 6.70
C VAL A 127 10.49 8.26 7.00
N GLU A 128 10.96 7.55 5.99
CA GLU A 128 12.04 6.58 6.11
C GLU A 128 13.38 7.24 6.47
N PHE A 129 13.70 8.37 5.84
CA PHE A 129 14.87 9.17 6.21
C PHE A 129 14.85 9.56 7.69
N ILE A 130 13.74 10.13 8.18
CA ILE A 130 13.58 10.51 9.59
C ILE A 130 13.70 9.28 10.49
N ARG A 131 13.07 8.16 10.13
CA ARG A 131 13.09 6.91 10.90
C ARG A 131 14.52 6.41 11.13
N TYR A 132 15.31 6.29 10.06
CA TYR A 132 16.68 5.81 10.16
C TYR A 132 17.62 6.85 10.79
N LEU A 133 17.36 8.15 10.59
CA LEU A 133 18.11 9.21 11.27
C LEU A 133 17.93 9.13 12.79
N VAL A 134 16.68 9.01 13.27
CA VAL A 134 16.39 8.85 14.70
C VAL A 134 17.01 7.57 15.26
N ASN A 135 16.93 6.46 14.52
CA ASN A 135 17.53 5.19 14.94
C ASN A 135 19.06 5.28 15.01
N PHE A 136 19.70 5.92 14.04
CA PHE A 136 21.14 6.17 14.03
C PHE A 136 21.57 6.95 15.27
N TYR A 137 20.89 8.06 15.57
CA TYR A 137 21.18 8.86 16.77
C TYR A 137 20.96 8.06 18.05
N LYS A 138 19.85 7.34 18.17
CA LYS A 138 19.52 6.53 19.34
C LYS A 138 20.59 5.46 19.63
N VAL A 139 21.14 4.83 18.59
CA VAL A 139 22.23 3.85 18.74
C VAL A 139 23.54 4.54 19.13
N ARG A 140 23.84 5.72 18.55
CA ARG A 140 25.06 6.49 18.85
C ARG A 140 25.12 6.99 20.30
N THR A 141 24.00 7.41 20.86
CA THR A 141 23.86 8.05 22.18
C THR A 141 23.44 7.08 23.29
N PHE A 142 23.54 5.76 23.06
CA PHE A 142 23.13 4.73 24.02
C PHE A 142 21.69 4.89 24.54
N GLY A 143 20.77 5.31 23.67
CA GLY A 143 19.36 5.53 24.01
C GLY A 143 18.99 6.97 24.36
N GLY A 144 19.96 7.88 24.45
CA GLY A 144 19.69 9.32 24.57
C GLY A 144 18.93 9.85 23.34
N SER A 145 17.90 10.68 23.54
CA SER A 145 17.19 11.30 22.43
C SER A 145 17.33 12.82 22.47
N VAL A 146 17.61 13.41 21.31
CA VAL A 146 17.68 14.87 21.16
C VAL A 146 16.27 15.42 21.01
N TYR A 147 15.95 16.50 21.74
CA TYR A 147 14.61 17.11 21.73
C TYR A 147 14.11 17.42 20.31
N TRP A 148 14.94 18.05 19.48
CA TRP A 148 14.61 18.39 18.10
C TRP A 148 14.27 17.17 17.23
N LEU A 149 15.00 16.06 17.39
CA LEU A 149 14.73 14.82 16.66
C LEU A 149 13.39 14.19 17.10
N ASN A 150 13.07 14.25 18.40
CA ASN A 150 11.77 13.82 18.89
C ASN A 150 10.63 14.70 18.34
N LEU A 151 10.85 16.00 18.22
CA LEU A 151 9.87 16.93 17.64
C LEU A 151 9.62 16.60 16.17
N ILE A 152 10.68 16.43 15.38
CA ILE A 152 10.59 16.04 13.96
C ILE A 152 9.86 14.71 13.81
N LYS A 153 10.16 13.72 14.67
CA LYS A 153 9.46 12.43 14.67
C LYS A 153 7.96 12.60 14.94
N LYS A 154 7.57 13.42 15.93
CA LYS A 154 6.16 13.68 16.25
C LYS A 154 5.43 14.38 15.10
N LEU A 155 6.07 15.39 14.50
CA LEU A 155 5.54 16.10 13.33
C LEU A 155 5.37 15.17 12.13
N SER A 156 6.33 14.27 11.90
CA SER A 156 6.24 13.25 10.85
C SER A 156 5.02 12.34 11.05
N ILE A 157 4.77 11.89 12.28
CA ILE A 157 3.61 11.05 12.61
C ILE A 157 2.29 11.79 12.41
N PHE A 158 2.23 13.07 12.74
CA PHE A 158 0.99 13.84 12.65
C PHE A 158 0.66 14.32 11.24
N PHE A 159 1.66 14.76 10.46
CA PHE A 159 1.44 15.36 9.14
C PHE A 159 1.79 14.43 7.99
N ILE A 160 2.97 13.80 8.05
CA ILE A 160 3.52 13.09 6.88
C ILE A 160 2.90 11.70 6.74
N TYR A 161 2.66 11.01 7.86
CA TYR A 161 2.04 9.68 7.85
C TYR A 161 0.63 9.66 7.25
N PRO A 162 -0.29 10.58 7.59
CA PRO A 162 -1.60 10.63 6.95
C PRO A 162 -1.50 10.85 5.43
N ILE A 163 -0.61 11.73 4.97
CA ILE A 163 -0.40 11.99 3.53
C ILE A 163 0.14 10.73 2.84
N LEU A 164 1.09 10.04 3.48
CA LEU A 164 1.64 8.78 2.99
C LEU A 164 0.51 7.75 2.83
N ILE A 165 -0.27 7.51 3.88
CA ILE A 165 -1.38 6.55 3.86
C ILE A 165 -2.40 6.91 2.78
N SER A 166 -2.80 8.19 2.67
CA SER A 166 -3.70 8.65 1.61
C SER A 166 -3.13 8.40 0.21
N SER A 167 -1.83 8.58 0.01
CA SER A 167 -1.17 8.32 -1.28
C SER A 167 -1.09 6.83 -1.61
N GLU A 168 -0.86 5.97 -0.61
CA GLU A 168 -0.87 4.50 -0.75
C GLU A 168 -2.27 4.02 -1.15
N PHE A 169 -3.31 4.48 -0.45
CA PHE A 169 -4.70 4.16 -0.81
C PHE A 169 -5.05 4.67 -2.22
N GLY A 170 -4.63 5.88 -2.58
CA GLY A 170 -4.85 6.43 -3.92
C GLY A 170 -4.25 5.55 -5.01
N ILE A 171 -3.00 5.11 -4.85
CA ILE A 171 -2.32 4.19 -5.78
C ILE A 171 -3.03 2.83 -5.82
N LEU A 172 -3.46 2.32 -4.67
CA LEU A 172 -4.18 1.06 -4.58
C LEU A 172 -5.52 1.13 -5.35
N PHE A 173 -6.34 2.16 -5.13
CA PHE A 173 -7.60 2.32 -5.87
C PHE A 173 -7.39 2.50 -7.38
N LEU A 174 -6.38 3.27 -7.78
CA LEU A 174 -6.01 3.42 -9.20
C LEU A 174 -5.59 2.09 -9.82
N SER A 175 -4.87 1.24 -9.07
CA SER A 175 -4.48 -0.09 -9.53
C SER A 175 -5.69 -1.03 -9.70
N LEU A 176 -6.67 -0.98 -8.79
CA LEU A 176 -7.91 -1.76 -8.91
C LEU A 176 -8.69 -1.38 -10.16
N GLN A 177 -8.78 -0.08 -10.48
CA GLN A 177 -9.44 0.37 -11.70
C GLN A 177 -8.75 -0.17 -12.95
N LEU A 178 -7.42 -0.15 -12.99
CA LEU A 178 -6.65 -0.71 -14.12
C LEU A 178 -6.80 -2.22 -14.23
N ILE A 179 -6.88 -2.95 -13.12
CA ILE A 179 -7.17 -4.39 -13.11
C ILE A 179 -8.53 -4.67 -13.76
N LYS A 180 -9.55 -3.88 -13.42
CA LYS A 180 -10.90 -4.00 -14.00
C LYS A 180 -10.90 -3.75 -15.51
N THR A 181 -10.12 -2.79 -15.99
CA THR A 181 -10.16 -2.36 -17.41
C THR A 181 -9.20 -3.13 -18.31
N GLU A 182 -8.00 -3.51 -17.84
CA GLU A 182 -6.94 -4.04 -18.72
C GLU A 182 -6.69 -5.55 -18.56
N LEU A 183 -6.96 -6.14 -17.39
CA LEU A 183 -6.70 -7.56 -17.12
C LEU A 183 -7.93 -8.45 -17.29
N GLY A 184 -9.08 -7.90 -17.70
CA GLY A 184 -10.23 -8.73 -18.03
C GLY A 184 -10.79 -9.52 -16.84
N TYR A 185 -10.54 -9.11 -15.58
CA TYR A 185 -11.16 -9.81 -14.44
C TYR A 185 -12.69 -9.80 -14.54
N TYR A 186 -13.26 -8.81 -15.22
CA TYR A 186 -14.67 -8.80 -15.61
C TYR A 186 -14.95 -9.35 -17.01
N SER A 187 -13.97 -9.51 -17.92
CA SER A 187 -14.26 -10.14 -19.22
C SER A 187 -14.73 -11.59 -19.06
N ASP A 188 -14.17 -12.30 -18.09
CA ASP A 188 -14.58 -13.67 -17.78
C ASP A 188 -15.91 -13.73 -17.00
N LEU A 189 -16.32 -12.62 -16.37
CA LEU A 189 -17.59 -12.49 -15.64
C LEU A 189 -18.71 -11.85 -16.49
N ILE A 190 -18.39 -11.21 -17.63
CA ILE A 190 -19.38 -10.69 -18.57
C ILE A 190 -20.24 -11.84 -19.10
N ASP A 191 -19.64 -12.99 -19.38
CA ASP A 191 -20.38 -14.20 -19.79
C ASP A 191 -21.34 -14.69 -18.70
N TYR A 192 -20.95 -14.58 -17.42
CA TYR A 192 -21.81 -14.91 -16.28
C TYR A 192 -22.96 -13.89 -16.10
N ASP A 193 -22.68 -12.60 -16.26
CA ASP A 193 -23.70 -11.54 -16.15
C ASP A 193 -24.77 -11.66 -17.25
N VAL A 194 -24.37 -12.02 -18.47
CA VAL A 194 -25.29 -12.31 -19.58
C VAL A 194 -26.15 -13.53 -19.26
N TRP A 195 -25.54 -14.63 -18.81
CA TRP A 195 -26.28 -15.85 -18.45
C TRP A 195 -27.27 -15.63 -17.30
N VAL A 196 -26.89 -14.85 -16.27
CA VAL A 196 -27.78 -14.48 -15.16
C VAL A 196 -28.93 -13.60 -15.67
N GLY A 197 -28.66 -12.67 -16.58
CA GLY A 197 -29.68 -11.85 -17.25
C GLY A 197 -30.73 -12.70 -17.96
N ASP A 198 -30.30 -13.68 -18.77
CA ASP A 198 -31.20 -14.59 -19.48
C ASP A 198 -32.04 -15.46 -18.53
N LEU A 199 -31.45 -15.92 -17.43
CA LEU A 199 -32.13 -16.70 -16.39
C LEU A 199 -33.22 -15.88 -15.68
N ILE A 200 -32.91 -14.63 -15.34
CA ILE A 200 -33.88 -13.70 -14.74
C ILE A 200 -35.02 -13.43 -15.73
N GLU A 201 -34.71 -13.22 -17.01
CA GLU A 201 -35.74 -13.00 -18.03
C GLU A 201 -36.64 -14.23 -18.23
N LEU A 202 -36.07 -15.43 -18.16
CA LEU A 202 -36.81 -16.70 -18.18
C LEU A 202 -37.73 -16.84 -16.96
N ILE A 203 -37.21 -16.58 -15.75
CA ILE A 203 -37.97 -16.65 -14.48
C ILE A 203 -39.11 -15.62 -14.47
N VAL A 204 -38.92 -14.45 -15.06
CA VAL A 204 -39.96 -13.42 -15.17
C VAL A 204 -41.01 -13.75 -16.25
N LYS A 205 -40.63 -14.41 -17.35
CA LYS A 205 -41.54 -14.82 -18.44
C LYS A 205 -42.41 -16.04 -18.09
N ILE A 206 -41.94 -16.96 -17.26
CA ILE A 206 -42.69 -18.15 -16.85
C ILE A 206 -44.05 -17.82 -16.17
N PRO A 207 -44.13 -16.96 -15.15
CA PRO A 207 -45.39 -16.64 -14.48
C PRO A 207 -46.35 -15.83 -15.38
N THR A 208 -45.84 -15.01 -16.30
CA THR A 208 -46.68 -14.24 -17.24
C THR A 208 -47.32 -15.11 -18.32
N GLN A 209 -46.69 -16.20 -18.74
CA GLN A 209 -47.32 -17.16 -19.66
C GLN A 209 -48.31 -18.11 -18.96
N LEU A 210 -48.02 -18.52 -17.72
CA LEU A 210 -48.96 -19.30 -16.90
C LEU A 210 -50.24 -18.53 -16.58
N ALA A 211 -50.15 -17.21 -16.33
CA ALA A 211 -51.32 -16.35 -16.13
C ALA A 211 -52.18 -16.21 -17.39
N LYS A 212 -51.58 -16.28 -18.59
CA LYS A 212 -52.29 -16.14 -19.87
C LYS A 212 -53.01 -17.43 -20.29
N ASN A 213 -52.46 -18.59 -19.94
CA ASN A 213 -53.04 -19.90 -20.28
C ASN A 213 -54.09 -20.42 -19.27
N ASN A 214 -54.16 -19.84 -18.06
CA ASN A 214 -55.13 -20.20 -17.04
C ASN A 214 -56.39 -19.31 -17.00
N VAL A 215 -56.64 -18.49 -18.04
CA VAL A 215 -57.91 -17.80 -18.18
C VAL A 215 -58.95 -18.82 -18.67
N PRO A 216 -59.95 -19.23 -17.85
CA PRO A 216 -60.98 -20.14 -18.32
C PRO A 216 -61.76 -19.48 -19.45
N LYS A 217 -61.90 -20.18 -20.58
CA LYS A 217 -62.77 -19.73 -21.67
C LYS A 217 -64.17 -19.51 -21.10
N PRO A 218 -64.82 -18.37 -21.40
CA PRO A 218 -66.19 -18.13 -20.96
C PRO A 218 -67.08 -19.24 -21.53
N ILE A 219 -67.84 -19.88 -20.64
CA ILE A 219 -68.84 -20.88 -20.97
C ILE A 219 -69.93 -20.15 -21.78
N GLU A 220 -70.06 -20.46 -23.06
CA GLU A 220 -71.16 -19.99 -23.91
C GLU A 220 -72.48 -20.56 -23.35
N ILE A 221 -73.22 -19.74 -22.61
CA ILE A 221 -74.61 -20.01 -22.23
C ILE A 221 -75.51 -19.36 -23.27
N GLU A 222 -75.61 -19.94 -24.47
CA GLU A 222 -76.62 -19.57 -25.45
C GLU A 222 -77.21 -20.82 -26.10
N ALA A 223 -78.11 -21.51 -25.37
CA ALA A 223 -78.95 -22.52 -25.98
C ALA A 223 -80.26 -22.80 -25.23
N ILE A 224 -80.86 -21.84 -24.51
CA ILE A 224 -82.25 -21.99 -24.04
C ILE A 224 -82.94 -20.63 -24.01
N LYS A 225 -83.26 -20.10 -25.20
CA LYS A 225 -84.41 -19.21 -25.42
C LYS A 225 -84.62 -19.12 -26.94
N GLU A 226 -85.27 -20.15 -27.48
CA GLU A 226 -86.16 -20.07 -28.65
C GLU A 226 -86.60 -21.49 -29.03
N LYS A 227 -87.46 -22.07 -28.18
CA LYS A 227 -88.34 -23.15 -28.60
C LYS A 227 -89.78 -22.65 -28.45
N LYS A 228 -90.24 -22.11 -29.58
CA LYS A 228 -91.52 -22.42 -30.25
C LYS A 228 -92.79 -22.34 -29.40
N ILE A 229 -93.64 -21.37 -29.75
CA ILE A 229 -94.94 -21.53 -30.45
C ILE A 229 -96.07 -21.71 -29.44
#